data_AF-A0AB39N507-F1
#
_entry.id   AF-A0AB39N507-F1
#
_cell.length_a   1.000
_cell.length_b   1.000
_cell.length_c   1.000
_cell.angle_alpha   90.00
_cell.angle_beta   90.00
_cell.angle_gamma   90.00
#
_symmetry.space_group_name_H-M   'P 1'
#
loop_
_entity.id
_entity.type
_entity.pdbx_description
1 polymer ?
#
loop_
_entity_poly.entity_id
_entity_poly.type
_entity_poly.pdbx_seq_one_letter_code
_entity_poly.pdbx_strand_id
1 'polypeptide(L)'
;MTVPSEGSTPQRRPQQRKQVLLRLDPSVYEALARWAGDELRSANAQIEFLLRKALADAGRLPRDTGPLPRRGRPPGGSAPGPPPA
;
A
#
# COMPACT_ATOMS: atom_id res chain seq x y z
N MET A 1 12.85 -38.23 19.27
CA MET A 1 11.92 -37.63 18.29
C MET A 1 12.08 -36.13 18.35
N THR A 2 12.87 -35.58 17.43
CA THR A 2 13.12 -34.14 17.29
C THR A 2 11.93 -33.50 16.56
N VAL A 3 11.31 -32.51 17.19
CA VAL A 3 10.28 -31.67 16.56
C VAL A 3 10.95 -30.69 15.57
N PRO A 4 10.44 -30.52 14.34
CA PRO A 4 11.00 -29.56 13.41
C PRO A 4 10.61 -28.14 13.81
N SER A 5 11.61 -27.26 13.81
CA SER A 5 11.47 -25.82 14.06
C SER A 5 10.66 -25.17 12.95
N GLU A 6 9.54 -24.54 13.29
CA GLU A 6 8.72 -23.79 12.35
C GLU A 6 9.46 -22.53 11.88
N GLY A 7 9.55 -22.36 10.57
CA GLY A 7 10.22 -21.24 9.93
C GLY A 7 9.54 -19.91 10.28
N SER A 8 10.28 -19.05 10.98
CA SER A 8 9.90 -17.66 11.22
C SER A 8 9.75 -16.91 9.90
N THR A 9 8.52 -16.76 9.40
CA THR A 9 8.24 -15.80 8.32
C THR A 9 8.61 -14.39 8.80
N PRO A 10 9.48 -13.64 8.08
CA PRO A 10 9.88 -12.31 8.53
C PRO A 10 8.67 -11.38 8.52
N GLN A 11 8.25 -10.95 9.72
CA GLN A 11 7.23 -9.92 9.88
C GLN A 11 7.75 -8.61 9.32
N ARG A 12 7.21 -8.22 8.16
CA ARG A 12 7.54 -6.96 7.50
C ARG A 12 7.09 -5.81 8.40
N ARG A 13 8.05 -5.06 8.96
CA ARG A 13 7.76 -3.87 9.76
C ARG A 13 6.93 -2.90 8.90
N PRO A 14 5.85 -2.30 9.43
CA PRO A 14 5.04 -1.34 8.68
C PRO A 14 5.91 -0.13 8.34
N GLN A 15 6.35 -0.05 7.08
CA GLN A 15 7.04 1.15 6.58
C GLN A 15 6.03 2.29 6.51
N GLN A 16 6.37 3.41 7.14
CA GLN A 16 5.56 4.61 7.10
C GLN A 16 5.45 5.07 5.64
N ARG A 17 4.23 5.27 5.15
CA ARG A 17 4.00 5.69 3.77
C ARG A 17 4.50 7.12 3.59
N LYS A 18 5.35 7.33 2.59
CA LYS A 18 5.81 8.67 2.22
C LYS A 18 4.67 9.43 1.56
N GLN A 19 4.30 10.58 2.13
CA GLN A 19 3.35 11.50 1.51
C GLN A 19 4.11 12.41 0.55
N VAL A 20 3.62 12.54 -0.68
CA VAL A 20 4.24 13.35 -1.73
C VAL A 20 3.17 14.22 -2.37
N LEU A 21 3.44 15.50 -2.56
CA LEU A 21 2.59 16.40 -3.34
C LEU A 21 2.86 16.17 -4.82
N LEU A 22 1.84 15.76 -5.56
CA LEU A 22 1.93 15.51 -6.99
C LEU A 22 1.25 16.66 -7.75
N ARG A 23 1.97 17.26 -8.71
CA ARG A 23 1.38 18.21 -9.64
C ARG A 23 0.88 17.45 -10.86
N LEU A 24 -0.43 17.45 -11.06
CA LEU A 24 -1.08 16.81 -12.20
C LEU A 24 -1.88 17.86 -12.97
N ASP A 25 -2.02 17.62 -14.27
CA ASP A 25 -3.04 18.29 -15.04
C ASP A 25 -4.43 17.90 -14.49
N PRO A 26 -5.37 18.85 -14.27
CA PRO A 26 -6.69 18.55 -13.73
C PRO A 26 -7.46 17.51 -14.55
N SER A 27 -7.37 17.54 -15.88
CA SER A 27 -8.08 16.60 -16.74
C SER A 27 -7.57 15.16 -16.58
N VAL A 28 -6.26 15.01 -16.35
CA VAL A 28 -5.64 13.72 -16.07
C VAL A 28 -6.08 13.19 -14.71
N TYR A 29 -6.15 14.05 -13.70
CA TYR A 29 -6.65 13.66 -12.39
C TYR A 29 -8.10 13.18 -12.45
N GLU A 30 -8.99 13.90 -13.16
CA GLU A 30 -10.38 13.50 -13.33
C GLU A 30 -10.53 12.15 -14.05
N ALA A 31 -9.75 11.92 -15.10
CA ALA A 31 -9.73 10.62 -15.79
C ALA A 31 -9.29 9.48 -14.85
N LEU A 32 -8.26 9.70 -14.04
CA LEU A 32 -7.80 8.73 -13.04
C LEU A 32 -8.83 8.49 -11.94
N ALA A 33 -9.49 9.55 -11.46
CA ALA A 33 -10.52 9.46 -10.43
C ALA A 33 -11.74 8.66 -10.93
N ARG A 34 -12.17 8.90 -12.18
CA ARG A 34 -13.26 8.15 -12.81
C ARG A 34 -12.91 6.67 -12.95
N TRP A 35 -11.73 6.36 -13.49
CA TRP A 35 -11.28 4.96 -13.63
C TRP A 35 -11.15 4.27 -12.26
N ALA A 36 -10.64 4.97 -11.24
CA ALA A 36 -10.61 4.45 -9.89
C ALA A 36 -12.03 4.11 -9.38
N GLY A 37 -13.00 5.00 -9.64
CA GLY A 37 -14.41 4.78 -9.31
C GLY A 37 -14.99 3.53 -9.97
N ASP A 38 -14.74 3.34 -11.27
CA ASP A 38 -15.20 2.16 -12.02
C ASP A 38 -14.64 0.85 -11.43
N GLU A 39 -13.42 0.89 -10.89
CA GLU A 39 -12.78 -0.25 -10.25
C GLU A 39 -13.05 -0.35 -8.73
N LEU A 40 -13.88 0.54 -8.16
CA LEU A 40 -14.20 0.70 -6.73
C LEU A 40 -12.98 1.07 -5.84
N ARG A 41 -11.93 1.66 -6.41
CA ARG A 41 -10.69 2.06 -5.73
C ARG A 41 -10.73 3.55 -5.37
N SER A 42 -9.93 3.97 -4.39
CA SER A 42 -9.63 5.39 -4.24
C SER A 42 -8.65 5.85 -5.32
N ALA A 43 -8.68 7.13 -5.67
CA ALA A 43 -7.73 7.71 -6.64
C ALA A 43 -6.26 7.43 -6.24
N ASN A 44 -5.92 7.57 -4.95
CA ASN A 44 -4.57 7.26 -4.46
C ASN A 44 -4.19 5.78 -4.61
N ALA A 45 -5.14 4.86 -4.40
CA ALA A 45 -4.89 3.43 -4.62
C ALA A 45 -4.70 3.11 -6.11
N GLN A 46 -5.43 3.81 -6.99
CA GLN A 46 -5.26 3.67 -8.44
C GLN A 46 -3.90 4.18 -8.91
N ILE A 47 -3.49 5.37 -8.44
CA ILE A 47 -2.18 5.95 -8.75
C ILE A 47 -1.05 5.01 -8.29
N GLU A 48 -1.11 4.50 -7.06
CA GLU A 48 -0.12 3.55 -6.54
C GLU A 48 -0.05 2.27 -7.37
N PHE A 49 -1.19 1.72 -7.78
CA PHE A 49 -1.25 0.55 -8.64
C PHE A 49 -0.56 0.80 -9.99
N LEU A 50 -0.89 1.93 -10.63
CA LEU A 50 -0.30 2.33 -11.91
C LEU A 50 1.21 2.53 -11.82
N LEU A 51 1.70 3.21 -10.78
CA LEU A 51 3.12 3.43 -10.57
C LEU A 51 3.87 2.11 -10.40
N ARG A 52 3.34 1.17 -9.60
CA ARG A 52 3.93 -0.16 -9.42
C ARG A 52 3.95 -0.95 -10.72
N LYS A 53 2.84 -0.93 -11.46
CA LYS A 53 2.75 -1.59 -12.77
C LYS A 53 3.81 -1.03 -13.72
N ALA A 54 3.88 0.29 -13.86
CA ALA A 54 4.87 0.95 -14.72
C ALA A 54 6.32 0.63 -14.31
N LEU A 55 6.62 0.61 -13.00
CA LEU A 55 7.94 0.22 -12.50
C LEU A 55 8.25 -1.25 -12.78
N ALA A 56 7.27 -2.15 -12.64
CA ALA A 56 7.44 -3.57 -12.93
C ALA A 56 7.67 -3.80 -14.42
N ASP A 57 6.85 -3.20 -15.28
CA ASP A 57 6.96 -3.26 -16.74
C ASP A 57 8.32 -2.71 -17.21
N ALA A 58 8.84 -1.68 -16.54
CA ALA A 58 10.17 -1.12 -16.80
C ALA A 58 11.33 -1.92 -16.19
N GLY A 59 11.07 -2.99 -15.42
CA GLY A 59 12.10 -3.76 -14.71
C GLY A 59 12.77 -3.00 -13.55
N ARG A 60 12.13 -1.95 -13.03
CA ARG A 60 12.66 -1.04 -12.00
C ARG A 60 12.00 -1.19 -10.63
N LEU A 61 11.06 -2.12 -10.48
CA LEU A 61 10.40 -2.35 -9.19
C LEU A 61 11.42 -2.91 -8.17
N PRO A 62 11.62 -2.24 -7.01
CA PRO A 62 12.53 -2.75 -5.99
C PRO A 62 12.08 -4.11 -5.44
N ARG A 63 13.03 -5.02 -5.24
CA ARG A 63 12.78 -6.38 -4.70
C ARG A 63 12.15 -6.37 -3.31
N ASP A 64 12.43 -5.33 -2.53
CA ASP A 64 11.93 -5.15 -1.16
C ASP A 64 10.58 -4.43 -1.11
N THR A 65 9.87 -4.29 -2.23
CA THR A 65 8.55 -3.65 -2.26
C THR A 65 7.48 -4.62 -1.77
N GLY A 66 6.64 -4.18 -0.82
CA GLY A 66 5.60 -5.03 -0.25
C GLY A 66 4.38 -5.23 -1.13
N PRO A 67 3.59 -6.30 -0.88
CA PRO A 67 2.33 -6.49 -1.59
C PRO A 67 1.42 -5.28 -1.38
N LEU A 68 0.63 -4.96 -2.39
CA LEU A 68 -0.39 -3.91 -2.27
C LEU A 68 -1.31 -4.22 -1.09
N PRO A 69 -1.58 -3.26 -0.19
CA PRO A 69 -2.48 -3.48 0.94
C PRO A 69 -3.87 -3.90 0.44
N ARG A 70 -4.48 -4.88 1.11
CA ARG A 70 -5.85 -5.30 0.77
C ARG A 70 -6.85 -4.20 1.09
N ARG A 71 -7.94 -4.18 0.31
CA ARG A 71 -9.06 -3.24 0.50
C ARG A 71 -9.65 -3.37 1.92
N GLY A 72 -10.05 -2.23 2.49
CA GLY A 72 -11.01 -2.20 3.60
C GLY A 72 -10.47 -2.33 5.03
N ARG A 73 -9.16 -2.55 5.26
CA ARG A 73 -8.65 -2.56 6.64
C ARG A 73 -7.20 -2.07 6.74
N PRO A 74 -6.94 -0.89 7.35
CA PRO A 74 -5.64 -0.61 7.92
C PRO A 74 -5.30 -1.72 8.93
N PRO A 75 -4.09 -2.31 8.92
CA PRO A 75 -3.68 -3.17 10.01
C PRO A 75 -3.77 -2.36 11.30
N GLY A 76 -4.54 -2.85 12.28
CA GLY A 76 -4.84 -2.12 13.51
C GLY A 76 -3.55 -1.75 14.24
N GLY A 77 -3.20 -0.46 14.23
CA GLY A 77 -2.25 0.11 15.18
C GLY A 77 -2.95 0.23 16.53
N SER A 78 -2.33 -0.30 17.58
CA SER A 78 -2.81 -0.32 18.96
C SER A 78 -3.47 1.01 19.37
N ALA A 79 -4.68 0.94 19.89
CA ALA A 79 -5.35 2.07 20.51
C ALA A 79 -4.50 2.60 21.68
N PRO A 80 -4.37 3.92 21.88
CA PRO A 80 -3.82 4.45 23.12
C PRO A 80 -4.74 4.04 24.27
N GLY A 81 -4.17 3.41 25.31
CA GLY A 81 -4.91 3.03 26.51
C GLY A 81 -5.56 4.25 27.19
N PRO A 82 -6.65 4.05 27.96
CA PRO A 82 -7.34 5.15 28.62
C PRO A 82 -6.40 5.91 29.58
N PRO A 83 -6.59 7.23 29.74
CA PRO A 83 -5.76 8.02 30.65
C PRO A 83 -5.90 7.52 32.10
N PRO A 84 -4.83 7.57 32.91
CA PRO A 84 -4.93 7.23 34.33
C PRO A 84 -5.85 8.21 35.06
N ALA A 85 -6.57 7.69 36.04
CA ALA A 85 -7.54 8.38 36.89
C ALA A 85 -6.92 9.50 37.74
#